data_AF-A0A955VJ56-F1
#
_entry.id   AF-A0A955VJ56-F1
#
_cell.length_a   1.000
_cell.length_b   1.000
_cell.length_c   1.000
_cell.angle_alpha   90.00
_cell.angle_beta   90.00
_cell.angle_gamma   90.00
#
_symmetry.space_group_name_H-M   'P 1'
#
loop_
_entity.id
_entity.type
_entity.pdbx_description
1 polymer ?
#
loop_
_entity_poly.entity_id
_entity_poly.type
_entity_poly.pdbx_seq_one_letter_code
_entity_poly.pdbx_strand_id
1 'polypeptide(L)'
;SLLHYHFQSKEHIFIELQINLYNRISDEIAAIISSHGTTTEKSLRLLDEIYRVVTQKDDLAMHVEIWSRSFSSPKLRRHLLQFREFLRSVFIRLLEALLGDHVHKLPVSIETAADLALYILTGFKFHAGFEEDMERVHRAYADLTTIVMQILQPVEL
;
A
#
# COMPACT_ATOMS: atom_id res chain seq x y z
N SER A 1 -3.68 3.48 -36.03
CA SER A 1 -2.26 3.36 -36.44
C SER A 1 -1.29 4.21 -35.58
N LEU A 2 -1.76 5.12 -34.71
CA LEU A 2 -0.90 5.86 -33.75
C LEU A 2 -0.32 5.03 -32.58
N LEU A 3 -1.02 3.97 -32.12
CA LEU A 3 -0.55 3.13 -31.01
C LEU A 3 0.74 2.35 -31.31
N HIS A 4 0.88 1.85 -32.55
CA HIS A 4 2.08 1.13 -32.99
C HIS A 4 3.27 2.07 -33.30
N TYR A 5 3.01 3.38 -33.42
CA TYR A 5 4.04 4.39 -33.62
C TYR A 5 4.81 4.72 -32.32
N HIS A 6 4.13 4.64 -31.17
CA HIS A 6 4.72 4.92 -29.86
C HIS A 6 5.11 3.67 -29.05
N PHE A 7 4.53 2.50 -29.35
CA PHE A 7 4.77 1.29 -28.55
C PHE A 7 5.09 0.07 -29.41
N GLN A 8 6.21 -0.57 -29.10
CA GLN A 8 6.74 -1.73 -29.85
C GLN A 8 5.87 -2.98 -29.71
N SER A 9 5.10 -3.12 -28.64
CA SER A 9 4.17 -4.24 -28.42
C SER A 9 3.10 -3.88 -27.37
N LYS A 10 2.01 -4.66 -27.32
CA LYS A 10 1.02 -4.55 -26.22
C LYS A 10 1.68 -4.72 -24.84
N GLU A 11 2.68 -5.58 -24.74
CA GLU A 11 3.46 -5.76 -23.50
C GLU A 11 4.21 -4.48 -23.11
N HIS A 12 4.76 -3.75 -24.09
CA HIS A 12 5.39 -2.46 -23.85
C HIS A 12 4.38 -1.46 -23.25
N ILE A 13 3.15 -1.40 -23.77
CA ILE A 13 2.08 -0.54 -23.22
C ILE A 13 1.78 -0.90 -21.76
N PHE A 14 1.66 -2.18 -21.43
CA PHE A 14 1.39 -2.61 -20.05
C PHE A 14 2.52 -2.27 -19.09
N ILE A 15 3.78 -2.39 -19.53
CA ILE A 15 4.94 -2.00 -18.72
C ILE A 15 4.89 -0.50 -18.43
N GLU A 16 4.66 0.33 -19.45
CA GLU A 16 4.59 1.78 -19.30
C GLU A 16 3.41 2.21 -18.44
N LEU A 17 2.24 1.57 -18.59
CA LEU A 17 1.08 1.80 -17.72
C LEU A 17 1.37 1.42 -16.26
N GLN A 18 2.05 0.29 -16.02
CA GLN A 18 2.44 -0.14 -14.69
C GLN A 18 3.41 0.86 -14.05
N ILE A 19 4.46 1.26 -14.77
CA ILE A 19 5.46 2.23 -14.29
C ILE A 19 4.76 3.54 -13.94
N ASN A 20 3.90 4.04 -14.83
CA ASN A 20 3.17 5.29 -14.57
C ASN A 20 2.21 5.19 -13.39
N LEU A 21 1.46 4.09 -13.26
CA LEU A 21 0.55 3.88 -12.15
C LEU A 21 1.28 3.84 -10.81
N TYR A 22 2.38 3.08 -10.75
CA TYR A 22 3.14 2.90 -9.52
C TYR A 22 3.96 4.14 -9.16
N ASN A 23 4.51 4.85 -10.14
CA ASN A 23 5.15 6.15 -9.91
C ASN A 23 4.13 7.14 -9.36
N ARG A 24 2.93 7.23 -9.95
CA ARG A 24 1.86 8.09 -9.44
C ARG A 24 1.51 7.77 -7.99
N ILE A 25 1.27 6.50 -7.67
CA ILE A 25 0.98 6.09 -6.29
C ILE A 25 2.16 6.41 -5.36
N SER A 26 3.40 6.20 -5.82
CA SER A 26 4.60 6.51 -5.04
C SER A 26 4.75 8.00 -4.78
N ASP A 27 4.49 8.83 -5.78
CA ASP A 27 4.54 10.29 -5.69
C ASP A 27 3.43 10.82 -4.78
N GLU A 28 2.21 10.29 -4.90
CA GLU A 28 1.09 10.59 -3.99
C GLU A 28 1.45 10.25 -2.55
N ILE A 29 1.94 9.03 -2.29
CA ILE A 29 2.38 8.60 -0.96
C ILE A 29 3.53 9.47 -0.45
N ALA A 30 4.53 9.79 -1.28
CA ALA A 30 5.67 10.62 -0.89
C ALA A 30 5.26 12.07 -0.55
N ALA A 31 4.30 12.63 -1.30
CA ALA A 31 3.73 13.94 -1.01
C ALA A 31 2.97 13.94 0.32
N ILE A 32 2.19 12.89 0.59
CA ILE A 32 1.48 12.74 1.86
C ILE A 32 2.48 12.65 3.02
N ILE A 33 3.51 11.80 2.92
CA ILE A 33 4.55 11.67 3.95
C ILE A 33 5.25 13.00 4.21
N SER A 34 5.57 13.76 3.15
CA SER A 34 6.28 15.04 3.27
C SER A 34 5.42 16.15 3.89
N SER A 35 4.10 16.04 3.79
CA SER A 35 3.15 17.01 4.38
C SER A 35 2.82 16.75 5.85
N HIS A 36 3.12 15.55 6.36
CA HIS A 36 2.83 15.14 7.74
C HIS A 36 4.11 15.06 8.59
N GLY A 37 4.12 15.75 9.75
CA GLY A 37 5.20 15.63 10.75
C GLY A 37 5.10 14.37 11.62
N THR A 38 6.09 14.12 12.49
CA THR A 38 6.31 12.86 13.24
C THR A 38 5.57 12.74 14.57
N THR A 39 4.27 13.04 14.62
CA THR A 39 3.44 12.79 15.83
C THR A 39 2.49 11.63 15.56
N THR A 40 2.16 10.82 16.57
CA THR A 40 1.23 9.67 16.44
C THR A 40 -0.07 10.04 15.71
N GLU A 41 -0.69 11.17 16.04
CA GLU A 41 -1.92 11.65 15.38
C GLU A 41 -1.73 11.88 13.87
N LYS A 42 -0.58 12.43 13.46
CA LYS A 42 -0.26 12.66 12.04
C LYS A 42 0.06 11.36 11.32
N SER A 43 0.69 10.40 12.01
CA SER A 43 0.95 9.07 11.45
C SER A 43 -0.34 8.25 11.25
N LEU A 44 -1.36 8.43 12.13
CA LEU A 44 -2.69 7.85 11.93
C LEU A 44 -3.41 8.47 10.72
N ARG A 45 -3.35 9.80 10.56
CA ARG A 45 -3.91 10.48 9.38
C ARG A 45 -3.20 10.04 8.09
N LEU A 46 -1.88 9.88 8.13
CA LEU A 46 -1.10 9.33 7.02
C LEU A 46 -1.56 7.91 6.68
N LEU A 47 -1.86 7.06 7.67
CA LEU A 47 -2.42 5.72 7.44
C LEU A 47 -3.79 5.79 6.76
N ASP A 48 -4.68 6.69 7.21
CA ASP A 48 -6.00 6.90 6.60
C ASP A 48 -5.90 7.34 5.15
N GLU A 49 -4.94 8.21 4.85
CA GLU A 49 -4.75 8.73 3.50
C GLU A 49 -4.14 7.68 2.56
N ILE A 50 -3.19 6.87 3.06
CA ILE A 50 -2.67 5.70 2.33
C ILE A 50 -3.80 4.70 2.08
N TYR A 51 -4.61 4.39 3.10
CA TYR A 51 -5.78 3.52 2.96
C TYR A 51 -6.71 4.02 1.86
N ARG A 52 -7.02 5.32 1.83
CA ARG A 52 -7.85 5.94 0.79
C ARG A 52 -7.25 5.78 -0.59
N VAL A 53 -5.94 6.00 -0.76
CA VAL A 53 -5.25 5.86 -2.05
C VAL A 53 -5.26 4.41 -2.53
N VAL A 54 -4.95 3.44 -1.66
CA VAL A 54 -4.84 2.03 -2.06
C VAL A 54 -6.20 1.38 -2.34
N THR A 55 -7.27 1.83 -1.67
CA THR A 55 -8.63 1.29 -1.84
C THR A 55 -9.46 1.96 -2.93
N GLN A 56 -8.91 2.92 -3.68
CA GLN A 56 -9.60 3.46 -4.87
C GLN A 56 -9.96 2.32 -5.84
N LYS A 57 -11.23 2.27 -6.26
CA LYS A 57 -11.78 1.17 -7.08
C LYS A 57 -11.33 1.26 -8.54
N ASP A 58 -11.04 2.46 -9.02
CA ASP A 58 -10.91 2.78 -10.45
C ASP A 58 -9.73 2.09 -11.16
N ASP A 59 -8.78 1.53 -10.41
CA ASP A 59 -7.58 0.88 -10.95
C ASP A 59 -7.51 -0.63 -10.68
N LEU A 60 -8.47 -1.26 -9.98
CA LEU A 60 -8.35 -2.68 -9.58
C LEU A 60 -8.14 -3.62 -10.77
N ALA A 61 -8.92 -3.48 -11.84
CA ALA A 61 -8.79 -4.31 -13.03
C ALA A 61 -7.38 -4.21 -13.64
N MET A 62 -6.77 -3.03 -13.58
CA MET A 62 -5.41 -2.80 -14.04
C MET A 62 -4.38 -3.49 -13.13
N HIS A 63 -4.55 -3.41 -11.80
CA HIS A 63 -3.69 -4.11 -10.84
C HIS A 63 -3.74 -5.63 -11.04
N VAL A 64 -4.93 -6.22 -11.20
CA VAL A 64 -5.13 -7.66 -11.45
C VAL A 64 -4.42 -8.08 -12.74
N GLU A 65 -4.61 -7.33 -13.82
CA GLU A 65 -3.99 -7.65 -15.12
C GLU A 65 -2.46 -7.56 -15.07
N ILE A 66 -1.91 -6.52 -14.42
CA ILE A 66 -0.46 -6.36 -14.22
C ILE A 66 0.10 -7.54 -13.41
N TRP A 67 -0.58 -7.92 -12.33
CA TRP A 67 -0.17 -9.05 -11.50
C TRP A 67 -0.19 -10.37 -12.25
N SER A 68 -1.28 -10.65 -12.97
CA SER A 68 -1.41 -11.83 -13.82
C SER A 68 -0.26 -11.94 -14.82
N ARG A 69 0.08 -10.85 -15.51
CA ARG A 69 1.18 -10.84 -16.48
C ARG A 69 2.56 -10.93 -15.86
N SER A 70 2.73 -10.57 -14.59
CA SER A 70 4.01 -10.68 -13.90
C SER A 70 4.50 -12.13 -13.78
N PHE A 71 3.59 -13.11 -13.83
CA PHE A 71 3.96 -14.53 -13.85
C PHE A 71 4.67 -14.96 -15.14
N SER A 72 4.37 -14.29 -16.26
CA SER A 72 4.93 -14.61 -17.59
C SER A 72 5.97 -13.60 -18.09
N SER A 73 6.11 -12.42 -17.46
CA SER A 73 7.06 -11.38 -17.87
C SER A 73 8.06 -11.03 -16.75
N PRO A 74 9.34 -11.46 -16.89
CA PRO A 74 10.38 -11.15 -15.90
C PRO A 74 10.61 -9.64 -15.69
N LYS A 75 10.31 -8.82 -16.70
CA LYS A 75 10.42 -7.35 -16.59
C LYS A 75 9.30 -6.79 -15.70
N LEU A 76 8.04 -7.16 -15.94
CA LEU A 76 6.90 -6.76 -15.08
C LEU A 76 7.10 -7.23 -13.64
N ARG A 77 7.58 -8.46 -13.45
CA ARG A 77 7.90 -9.01 -12.13
C ARG A 77 8.92 -8.17 -11.37
N ARG A 78 10.00 -7.73 -12.03
CA ARG A 78 11.01 -6.88 -11.39
C ARG A 78 10.43 -5.53 -10.93
N HIS A 79 9.64 -4.88 -11.77
CA HIS A 79 8.99 -3.61 -11.40
C HIS A 79 8.01 -3.77 -10.24
N LEU A 80 7.23 -4.86 -10.23
CA LEU A 80 6.31 -5.17 -9.13
C LEU A 80 7.06 -5.39 -7.82
N LEU A 81 8.17 -6.12 -7.84
CA LEU A 81 8.99 -6.34 -6.65
C LEU A 81 9.61 -5.03 -6.15
N GLN A 82 10.10 -4.16 -7.04
CA GLN A 82 10.62 -2.85 -6.66
C GLN A 82 9.55 -1.97 -6.01
N PHE A 83 8.34 -1.94 -6.58
CA PHE A 83 7.22 -1.20 -6.00
C PHE A 83 6.80 -1.76 -4.63
N ARG A 84 6.79 -3.09 -4.49
CA ARG A 84 6.54 -3.74 -3.19
C ARG A 84 7.58 -3.32 -2.14
N GLU A 85 8.87 -3.33 -2.47
CA GLU A 85 9.92 -2.90 -1.54
C GLU A 85 9.81 -1.41 -1.18
N PHE A 86 9.42 -0.56 -2.14
CA PHE A 86 9.11 0.84 -1.86
C PHE A 86 7.97 0.97 -0.85
N LEU A 87 6.82 0.33 -1.10
CA LEU A 87 5.68 0.35 -0.17
C LEU A 87 6.05 -0.20 1.20
N ARG A 88 6.80 -1.31 1.25
CA ARG A 88 7.31 -1.89 2.49
C ARG A 88 8.14 -0.88 3.29
N SER A 89 9.04 -0.15 2.63
CA SER A 89 9.85 0.89 3.27
C SER A 89 9.01 2.04 3.83
N VAL A 90 7.91 2.39 3.15
CA VAL A 90 6.95 3.39 3.64
C VAL A 90 6.26 2.88 4.91
N PHE A 91 5.76 1.64 4.91
CA PHE A 91 5.10 1.07 6.09
C PHE A 91 6.04 0.91 7.28
N ILE A 92 7.31 0.56 7.05
CA ILE A 92 8.31 0.53 8.13
C ILE A 92 8.40 1.90 8.78
N ARG A 93 8.65 2.97 8.00
CA ARG A 93 8.75 4.33 8.53
C ARG A 93 7.48 4.79 9.25
N LEU A 94 6.32 4.39 8.73
CA LEU A 94 5.03 4.71 9.30
C LEU A 94 4.82 4.01 10.64
N LEU A 95 5.19 2.74 10.75
CA LEU A 95 5.16 1.98 11.99
C LEU A 95 6.18 2.53 13.01
N GLU A 96 7.38 2.90 12.58
CA GLU A 96 8.38 3.56 13.43
C GLU A 96 7.83 4.87 14.00
N ALA A 97 7.17 5.68 13.16
CA ALA A 97 6.58 6.95 13.57
C ALA A 97 5.32 6.78 14.44
N LEU A 98 4.53 5.71 14.24
CA LEU A 98 3.36 5.40 15.06
C LEU A 98 3.76 4.89 16.43
N LEU A 99 4.63 3.87 16.45
CA LEU A 99 5.01 3.12 17.64
C LEU A 99 6.08 3.85 18.45
N GLY A 100 6.95 4.63 17.81
CA GLY A 100 8.05 5.34 18.47
C GLY A 100 8.86 4.39 19.34
N ASP A 101 8.98 4.73 20.62
CA ASP A 101 9.69 3.88 21.58
C ASP A 101 9.02 2.53 21.80
N HIS A 102 7.74 2.35 21.46
CA HIS A 102 7.00 1.09 21.64
C HIS A 102 7.23 0.05 20.54
N VAL A 103 8.11 0.29 19.55
CA VAL A 103 8.43 -0.71 18.50
C VAL A 103 8.85 -2.05 19.11
N HIS A 104 9.57 -2.03 20.24
CA HIS A 104 10.02 -3.24 20.95
C HIS A 104 8.87 -4.07 21.55
N LYS A 105 7.65 -3.52 21.66
CA LYS A 105 6.47 -4.25 22.14
C LYS A 105 5.84 -5.13 21.05
N LEU A 106 6.24 -4.98 19.79
CA LEU A 106 5.73 -5.82 18.73
C LEU A 106 6.16 -7.28 18.95
N PRO A 107 5.25 -8.26 18.78
CA PRO A 107 5.58 -9.69 18.89
C PRO A 107 6.38 -10.21 17.68
N VAL A 108 6.60 -9.37 16.68
CA VAL A 108 7.30 -9.66 15.42
C VAL A 108 8.23 -8.50 15.05
N SER A 109 9.15 -8.72 14.12
CA SER A 109 10.00 -7.63 13.61
C SER A 109 9.18 -6.55 12.92
N ILE A 110 9.67 -5.32 12.91
CA ILE A 110 8.97 -4.19 12.27
C ILE A 110 8.78 -4.40 10.76
N GLU A 111 9.75 -5.06 10.11
CA GLU A 111 9.65 -5.40 8.70
C GLU A 111 8.56 -6.44 8.45
N THR A 112 8.39 -7.40 9.38
CA THR A 112 7.30 -8.38 9.32
C THR A 112 5.95 -7.69 9.54
N ALA A 113 5.86 -6.76 10.49
CA ALA A 113 4.65 -5.96 10.71
C ALA A 113 4.30 -5.10 9.48
N ALA A 114 5.30 -4.52 8.81
CA ALA A 114 5.11 -3.78 7.57
C ALA A 114 4.60 -4.67 6.42
N ASP A 115 5.17 -5.88 6.26
CA ASP A 115 4.67 -6.86 5.29
C ASP A 115 3.21 -7.25 5.58
N LEU A 116 2.85 -7.47 6.86
CA LEU A 116 1.47 -7.76 7.27
C LEU A 116 0.52 -6.62 6.93
N ALA A 117 0.88 -5.37 7.24
CA ALA A 117 0.08 -4.20 6.91
C ALA A 117 -0.15 -4.08 5.40
N LEU A 118 0.91 -4.29 4.61
CA LEU A 118 0.83 -4.28 3.15
C LEU A 118 -0.11 -5.37 2.60
N TYR A 119 -0.04 -6.59 3.14
CA TYR A 119 -0.93 -7.68 2.73
C TYR A 119 -2.39 -7.41 3.10
N ILE A 120 -2.65 -6.84 4.27
CA ILE A 120 -4.01 -6.49 4.71
C ILE A 120 -4.62 -5.42 3.78
N LEU A 121 -3.89 -4.33 3.50
CA LEU A 121 -4.35 -3.26 2.62
C LEU A 121 -4.56 -3.73 1.18
N THR A 122 -3.69 -4.62 0.72
CA THR A 122 -3.84 -5.31 -0.56
C THR A 122 -5.14 -6.13 -0.58
N GLY A 123 -5.41 -6.89 0.49
CA GLY A 123 -6.66 -7.64 0.65
C GLY A 123 -7.88 -6.73 0.62
N PHE A 124 -7.84 -5.59 1.32
CA PHE A 124 -8.90 -4.59 1.29
C PHE A 124 -9.24 -4.12 -0.11
N LYS A 125 -8.23 -3.86 -0.96
CA LYS A 125 -8.45 -3.48 -2.36
C LYS A 125 -9.22 -4.56 -3.13
N PHE A 126 -8.90 -5.84 -2.93
CA PHE A 126 -9.59 -6.94 -3.58
C PHE A 126 -11.03 -7.11 -3.08
N HIS A 127 -11.24 -7.08 -1.76
CA HIS A 127 -12.59 -7.14 -1.20
C HIS A 127 -13.45 -5.95 -1.66
N ALA A 128 -12.88 -4.74 -1.64
CA ALA A 128 -13.53 -3.52 -2.10
C ALA A 128 -14.01 -3.60 -3.56
N GLY A 129 -13.20 -4.16 -4.46
CA GLY A 129 -13.53 -4.18 -5.88
C GLY A 129 -14.17 -5.48 -6.40
N PHE A 130 -13.97 -6.64 -5.78
CA PHE A 130 -14.62 -7.89 -6.19
C PHE A 130 -15.94 -8.15 -5.47
N GLU A 131 -15.99 -7.92 -4.15
CA GLU A 131 -17.19 -8.19 -3.35
C GLU A 131 -18.11 -6.96 -3.27
N GLU A 132 -17.60 -5.78 -3.67
CA GLU A 132 -18.28 -4.48 -3.60
C GLU A 132 -18.76 -4.11 -2.18
N ASP A 133 -18.26 -4.82 -1.15
CA ASP A 133 -18.59 -4.63 0.26
C ASP A 133 -17.62 -3.64 0.90
N MET A 134 -17.73 -2.38 0.48
CA MET A 134 -16.93 -1.29 1.05
C MET A 134 -17.16 -1.16 2.56
N GLU A 135 -18.36 -1.41 3.07
CA GLU A 135 -18.63 -1.28 4.50
C GLU A 135 -17.79 -2.24 5.33
N ARG A 136 -17.67 -3.50 4.90
CA ARG A 136 -16.84 -4.49 5.59
C ARG A 136 -15.37 -4.12 5.54
N VAL A 137 -14.90 -3.57 4.42
CA VAL A 137 -13.52 -3.07 4.30
C VAL A 137 -13.26 -1.90 5.26
N HIS A 138 -14.21 -0.96 5.39
CA HIS A 138 -14.10 0.14 6.34
C HIS A 138 -14.10 -0.36 7.80
N ARG A 139 -14.96 -1.33 8.14
CA ARG A 139 -14.97 -1.95 9.47
C ARG A 139 -13.64 -2.62 9.79
N ALA A 140 -13.13 -3.43 8.86
CA ALA A 140 -11.85 -4.12 9.05
C ALA A 140 -10.67 -3.15 9.20
N TYR A 141 -10.69 -2.02 8.48
CA TYR A 141 -9.70 -0.96 8.66
C TYR A 141 -9.81 -0.30 10.03
N ALA A 142 -11.04 0.03 10.49
CA ALA A 142 -11.25 0.60 11.82
C ALA A 142 -10.81 -0.35 12.95
N ASP A 143 -11.08 -1.65 12.82
CA ASP A 143 -10.64 -2.67 13.78
C ASP A 143 -9.11 -2.76 13.82
N LEU A 144 -8.44 -2.72 12.66
CA LEU A 144 -6.98 -2.70 12.57
C LEU A 144 -6.39 -1.48 13.32
N THR A 145 -6.94 -0.29 13.07
CA THR A 145 -6.50 0.93 13.74
C THR A 145 -6.73 0.85 15.25
N THR A 146 -7.84 0.26 15.68
CA THR A 146 -8.14 0.03 17.11
C THR A 146 -7.10 -0.88 17.77
N ILE A 147 -6.72 -1.98 17.12
CA ILE A 147 -5.67 -2.89 17.61
C ILE A 147 -4.33 -2.15 17.73
N VAL A 148 -3.95 -1.37 16.72
CA VAL A 148 -2.72 -0.56 16.76
C VAL A 148 -2.76 0.43 17.92
N MET A 149 -3.88 1.11 18.13
CA MET A 149 -4.05 2.06 19.22
C MET A 149 -3.97 1.40 20.61
N GLN A 150 -4.46 0.17 20.77
CA GLN A 150 -4.32 -0.58 22.02
C GLN A 150 -2.86 -0.92 22.34
N ILE A 151 -2.04 -1.22 21.33
CA ILE A 151 -0.60 -1.47 21.50
C ILE A 151 0.13 -0.19 21.95
N LEU A 152 -0.35 0.97 21.49
CA LEU A 152 0.20 2.28 21.81
C LEU A 152 -0.18 2.78 23.22
N GLN A 153 -1.21 2.21 23.85
CA GLN A 153 -1.57 2.61 25.20
C GLN A 153 -0.51 2.13 26.21
N PRO A 154 -0.18 2.94 27.22
CA PRO A 154 0.64 2.48 28.33
C PRO A 154 -0.10 1.33 29.02
N VAL A 155 0.60 0.22 29.26
CA VAL A 155 0.10 -0.82 30.16
C VAL A 155 0.09 -0.18 31.53
N GLU A 156 -1.09 0.13 32.07
CA GLU A 156 -1.23 0.39 33.50
C GLU A 156 -0.84 -0.92 34.22
N LEU A 157 0.36 -0.91 34.80
CA LEU A 157 0.84 -1.95 35.72
C LEU A 157 0.38 -1.62 37.14
#